data_AF-A0A1W9MEA2-F1
#
_entry.id   AF-A0A1W9MEA2-F1
#
_cell.length_a   1.000
_cell.length_b   1.000
_cell.length_c   1.000
_cell.angle_alpha   90.00
_cell.angle_beta   90.00
_cell.angle_gamma   90.00
#
_symmetry.space_group_name_H-M   'P 1'
#
loop_
_entity.id
_entity.type
_entity.pdbx_description
1 polymer ?
#
loop_
_entity_poly.entity_id
_entity_poly.type
_entity_poly.pdbx_seq_one_letter_code
_entity_poly.pdbx_strand_id
1 'polypeptide(L)'
;MPGFYALITRPQAPCLHPWADIWVNAAGLVSCCPQNRCFWGNIHQQSVEELWNSPKSQRVRHLVAAGQYLAAGCDKDCPYLRGVARHPEVMPPVAELINPDFDLVEDDTPYARNLRQVAAEYLVGQEELRSRPLFVDTQPVLRCNADCVMCGQPHRAPLEHSAEILQALEVLRPTANWFRWQGGEVFVSKRFFSYLRDFSAPDCPHLRRYVITNGTLLNEGRVDELVQGAVPIFFLLSIDGVRRETYAAIRRKLDYDRAWATLKYLASVQRHYGRRLVCWNYVVMRSTLDEVAEAIDIADELGVDLNLAPIQGEYPTENIFLHPGLAGPDLSEMLQRLEARVRQARVRVSGFAGLRFRLSARQDVG
;
A
#
# COMPACT_ATOMS: atom_id res chain seq x y z
N MET A 1 -2.48 10.25 -21.36
CA MET A 1 -1.38 9.40 -21.86
C MET A 1 -1.32 8.15 -20.98
N PRO A 2 -0.82 6.99 -21.45
CA PRO A 2 -0.57 5.86 -20.56
C PRO A 2 0.40 6.28 -19.45
N GLY A 3 0.12 5.89 -18.21
CA GLY A 3 1.00 6.17 -17.08
C GLY A 3 2.27 5.32 -17.12
N PHE A 4 3.20 5.62 -16.22
CA PHE A 4 4.50 4.95 -16.09
C PHE A 4 4.41 3.42 -16.10
N TYR A 5 3.54 2.83 -15.28
CA TYR A 5 3.37 1.38 -15.22
C TYR A 5 2.82 0.83 -16.52
N ALA A 6 1.82 1.49 -17.12
CA ALA A 6 1.26 1.05 -18.39
C ALA A 6 2.31 1.01 -19.53
N LEU A 7 3.38 1.81 -19.44
CA LEU A 7 4.44 1.86 -20.44
C LEU A 7 5.53 0.79 -20.26
N ILE A 8 5.85 0.42 -19.02
CA ILE A 8 6.95 -0.52 -18.74
C ILE A 8 6.47 -1.91 -18.34
N THR A 9 5.20 -2.08 -17.99
CA THR A 9 4.64 -3.38 -17.63
C THR A 9 4.00 -4.06 -18.83
N ARG A 10 4.33 -5.34 -19.02
CA ARG A 10 3.78 -6.24 -20.02
C ARG A 10 3.54 -7.61 -19.37
N PRO A 11 2.68 -8.49 -19.93
CA PRO A 11 2.59 -9.88 -19.50
C PRO A 11 3.98 -10.49 -19.25
N GLN A 12 4.11 -11.25 -18.16
CA GLN A 12 5.37 -11.87 -17.72
C GLN A 12 6.51 -10.91 -17.32
N ALA A 13 6.30 -9.60 -17.27
CA ALA A 13 7.32 -8.67 -16.77
C ALA A 13 7.61 -8.93 -15.27
N PRO A 14 8.82 -8.64 -14.75
CA PRO A 14 9.12 -8.72 -13.31
C PRO A 14 8.31 -7.74 -12.44
N CYS A 15 8.29 -7.98 -11.13
CA CYS A 15 7.82 -6.97 -10.18
C CYS A 15 8.79 -5.78 -10.20
N LEU A 16 8.27 -4.56 -10.28
CA LEU A 16 9.09 -3.35 -10.35
C LEU A 16 9.76 -2.98 -9.01
N HIS A 17 9.21 -3.41 -7.87
CA HIS A 17 9.64 -2.92 -6.55
C HIS A 17 11.15 -2.97 -6.30
N PRO A 18 11.91 -4.04 -6.66
CA PRO A 18 13.36 -4.04 -6.48
C PRO A 18 14.12 -2.92 -7.23
N TRP A 19 13.52 -2.33 -8.26
CA TRP A 19 14.08 -1.23 -9.05
C TRP A 19 13.56 0.16 -8.68
N ALA A 20 12.44 0.25 -7.97
CA ALA A 20 11.78 1.54 -7.74
C ALA A 20 11.42 1.82 -6.27
N ASP A 21 11.40 0.81 -5.41
CA ASP A 21 10.87 0.92 -4.06
C ASP A 21 11.93 0.65 -2.99
N ILE A 22 11.96 1.51 -1.97
CA ILE A 22 12.64 1.26 -0.71
C ILE A 22 11.61 1.21 0.42
N TRP A 23 11.67 0.15 1.23
CA TRP A 23 10.88 0.00 2.43
C TRP A 23 11.77 -0.05 3.67
N VAL A 24 11.48 0.77 4.67
CA VAL A 24 12.22 0.80 5.95
C VAL A 24 11.29 0.48 7.10
N ASN A 25 11.53 -0.64 7.79
CA ASN A 25 10.73 -1.04 8.93
C ASN A 25 11.06 -0.23 10.20
N ALA A 26 10.29 -0.38 11.28
CA ALA A 26 10.47 0.41 12.50
C ALA A 26 11.80 0.17 13.23
N ALA A 27 12.50 -0.93 12.93
CA ALA A 27 13.83 -1.26 13.46
C ALA A 27 14.98 -0.76 12.55
N GLY A 28 14.66 -0.03 11.47
CA GLY A 28 15.62 0.47 10.49
C GLY A 28 16.07 -0.57 9.46
N LEU A 29 15.52 -1.79 9.46
CA LEU A 29 15.83 -2.79 8.42
C LEU A 29 15.20 -2.40 7.09
N VAL A 30 15.96 -2.57 6.01
CA VAL A 30 15.58 -2.12 4.67
C VAL A 30 15.36 -3.29 3.72
N SER A 31 14.29 -3.25 2.91
CA SER A 31 14.04 -4.14 1.77
C SER A 31 13.31 -3.38 0.65
N CYS A 32 12.85 -4.04 -0.42
CA CYS A 32 12.08 -3.36 -1.49
C CYS A 32 10.60 -3.14 -1.16
N CYS A 33 10.01 -3.93 -0.26
CA CYS A 33 8.60 -3.81 0.09
C CYS A 33 8.28 -4.57 1.39
N PRO A 34 7.16 -4.28 2.08
CA PRO A 34 6.78 -4.98 3.31
C PRO A 34 6.52 -6.49 3.12
N GLN A 35 6.29 -6.95 1.88
CA GLN A 35 6.10 -8.36 1.52
C GLN A 35 7.40 -9.07 1.12
N ASN A 36 8.56 -8.40 1.12
CA ASN A 36 9.84 -9.03 0.88
C ASN A 36 10.60 -9.20 2.20
N ARG A 37 10.95 -10.45 2.54
CA ARG A 37 11.66 -10.82 3.77
C ARG A 37 13.19 -10.78 3.63
N CYS A 38 13.72 -10.42 2.47
CA CYS A 38 15.15 -10.28 2.26
C CYS A 38 15.60 -8.86 2.63
N PHE A 39 16.06 -8.69 3.87
CA PHE A 39 16.59 -7.41 4.33
C PHE A 39 18.01 -7.16 3.79
N TRP A 40 18.19 -6.00 3.16
CA TRP A 40 19.43 -5.55 2.52
C TRP A 40 20.48 -5.10 3.54
N GLY A 41 20.03 -4.54 4.65
CA GLY A 41 20.86 -4.04 5.73
C GLY A 41 20.04 -3.20 6.70
N ASN A 42 20.71 -2.33 7.46
CA ASN A 42 20.07 -1.45 8.43
C ASN A 42 20.50 0.01 8.22
N ILE A 43 19.53 0.92 8.12
CA ILE A 43 19.75 2.36 7.90
C ILE A 43 20.46 3.06 9.06
N HIS A 44 20.51 2.44 10.23
CA HIS A 44 21.32 2.93 11.36
C HIS A 44 22.83 2.78 11.12
N GLN A 45 23.24 1.93 10.18
CA GLN A 45 24.63 1.53 9.97
C GLN A 45 25.16 1.91 8.59
N GLN A 46 24.26 2.14 7.64
CA GLN A 46 24.57 2.30 6.22
C GLN A 46 23.71 3.41 5.65
N SER A 47 24.27 4.18 4.71
CA SER A 47 23.53 5.16 3.92
C SER A 47 22.47 4.50 3.05
N VAL A 48 21.50 5.29 2.60
CA VAL A 48 20.45 4.83 1.68
C VAL A 48 21.05 4.30 0.38
N GLU A 49 22.10 4.95 -0.13
CA GLU A 49 22.81 4.58 -1.35
C GLU A 49 23.51 3.22 -1.22
N GLU A 50 24.21 2.98 -0.10
CA GLU A 50 24.87 1.71 0.19
C GLU A 50 23.86 0.56 0.32
N LEU A 51 22.70 0.83 0.92
CA LEU A 51 21.62 -0.15 1.04
C LEU A 51 20.97 -0.45 -0.31
N TRP A 52 20.72 0.59 -1.10
CA TRP A 52 20.06 0.52 -2.41
C TRP A 52 20.83 -0.35 -3.41
N ASN A 53 22.15 -0.32 -3.39
CA ASN A 53 23.01 -1.17 -4.22
C ASN A 53 23.84 -2.19 -3.43
N SER A 54 23.38 -2.58 -2.24
CA SER A 54 24.01 -3.66 -1.49
C SER A 54 24.04 -4.97 -2.29
N PRO A 55 24.98 -5.90 -2.03
CA PRO A 55 24.99 -7.21 -2.67
C PRO A 55 23.66 -7.97 -2.53
N LYS A 56 22.94 -7.74 -1.42
CA LYS A 56 21.62 -8.36 -1.18
C LYS A 56 20.53 -7.75 -2.05
N SER A 57 20.50 -6.42 -2.25
CA SER A 57 19.49 -5.78 -3.12
C SER A 57 19.71 -6.16 -4.59
N GLN A 58 20.96 -6.20 -5.05
CA GLN A 58 21.33 -6.69 -6.38
C GLN A 58 20.88 -8.15 -6.59
N ARG A 59 21.13 -9.02 -5.61
CA ARG A 59 20.65 -10.41 -5.64
C ARG A 59 19.12 -10.51 -5.71
N VAL A 60 18.38 -9.66 -5.00
CA VAL A 60 16.91 -9.63 -5.10
C VAL A 60 16.47 -9.25 -6.51
N ARG A 61 17.08 -8.24 -7.14
CA ARG A 61 16.79 -7.87 -8.54
C ARG A 61 17.04 -9.03 -9.50
N HIS A 62 18.20 -9.67 -9.38
CA HIS A 62 18.56 -10.86 -10.17
C HIS A 62 17.49 -11.96 -10.07
N LEU A 63 17.13 -12.35 -8.84
CA LEU A 63 16.18 -13.44 -8.60
C LEU A 63 14.76 -13.07 -9.06
N VAL A 64 14.32 -11.82 -8.85
CA VAL A 64 13.01 -11.36 -9.32
C VAL A 64 12.95 -11.29 -10.84
N ALA A 65 14.02 -10.83 -11.51
CA ALA A 65 14.12 -10.82 -12.97
C ALA A 65 14.06 -12.24 -13.56
N ALA A 66 14.62 -13.23 -12.86
CA ALA A 66 14.57 -14.64 -13.23
C ALA A 66 13.27 -15.37 -12.81
N GLY A 67 12.30 -14.67 -12.22
CA GLY A 67 11.03 -15.25 -11.76
C GLY A 67 11.14 -16.10 -10.49
N GLN A 68 12.27 -16.06 -9.79
CA GLN A 68 12.56 -16.84 -8.58
C GLN A 68 12.11 -16.11 -7.30
N TYR A 69 10.82 -15.75 -7.23
CA TYR A 69 10.27 -14.88 -6.19
C TYR A 69 10.45 -15.41 -4.76
N LEU A 70 10.25 -16.71 -4.52
CA LEU A 70 10.41 -17.29 -3.18
C LEU A 70 11.88 -17.23 -2.72
N ALA A 71 12.82 -17.50 -3.62
CA ALA A 71 14.25 -17.39 -3.33
C ALA A 71 14.67 -15.93 -3.09
N ALA A 72 14.01 -14.98 -3.76
CA ALA A 72 14.17 -13.55 -3.51
C ALA A 72 13.56 -13.10 -2.16
N GLY A 73 12.82 -13.97 -1.46
CA GLY A 73 12.17 -13.67 -0.19
C GLY A 73 10.80 -13.00 -0.33
N CYS A 74 10.17 -13.03 -1.51
CA CYS A 74 8.84 -12.44 -1.73
C CYS A 74 7.72 -13.33 -1.18
N ASP A 75 6.71 -12.69 -0.59
CA ASP A 75 5.46 -13.34 -0.23
C ASP A 75 4.61 -13.62 -1.48
N LYS A 76 4.29 -14.89 -1.72
CA LYS A 76 3.45 -15.32 -2.85
C LYS A 76 2.05 -14.71 -2.81
N ASP A 77 1.54 -14.32 -1.64
CA ASP A 77 0.18 -13.78 -1.47
C ASP A 77 0.11 -12.27 -1.75
N CYS A 78 1.25 -11.62 -2.00
CA CYS A 78 1.33 -10.18 -2.26
C CYS A 78 0.42 -9.73 -3.45
N PRO A 79 0.03 -8.44 -3.51
CA PRO A 79 -0.85 -7.93 -4.57
C PRO A 79 -0.36 -8.20 -6.00
N TYR A 80 0.95 -8.29 -6.20
CA TYR A 80 1.55 -8.56 -7.50
C TYR A 80 1.47 -10.06 -7.92
N LEU A 81 1.89 -10.98 -7.04
CA LEU A 81 1.94 -12.43 -7.34
C LEU A 81 0.57 -13.11 -7.23
N ARG A 82 -0.36 -12.54 -6.45
CA ARG A 82 -1.74 -13.03 -6.32
C ARG A 82 -1.87 -14.53 -6.02
N GLY A 83 -0.93 -15.06 -5.24
CA GLY A 83 -0.89 -16.45 -4.80
C GLY A 83 0.01 -17.35 -5.67
N VAL A 84 0.58 -16.86 -6.76
CA VAL A 84 1.35 -17.63 -7.74
C VAL A 84 2.78 -17.10 -7.80
N ALA A 85 3.76 -17.89 -7.36
CA ALA A 85 5.16 -17.44 -7.19
C ALA A 85 6.00 -17.41 -8.49
N ARG A 86 5.42 -16.93 -9.60
CA ARG A 86 6.07 -16.71 -10.90
C ARG A 86 5.58 -15.39 -11.50
N HIS A 87 6.18 -14.95 -12.60
CA HIS A 87 5.68 -13.77 -13.31
C HIS A 87 4.20 -13.93 -13.67
N PRO A 88 3.35 -12.92 -13.44
CA PRO A 88 1.95 -12.98 -13.81
C PRO A 88 1.80 -13.09 -15.33
N GLU A 89 1.11 -14.12 -15.80
CA GLU A 89 0.72 -14.25 -17.21
C GLU A 89 -0.25 -13.13 -17.62
N VAL A 90 -1.15 -12.76 -16.72
CA VAL A 90 -1.99 -11.57 -16.82
C VAL A 90 -1.52 -10.61 -15.74
N MET A 91 -1.15 -9.38 -16.10
CA MET A 91 -0.74 -8.39 -15.11
C MET A 91 -1.91 -8.03 -14.19
N PRO A 92 -1.67 -7.83 -12.87
CA PRO A 92 -2.64 -7.18 -12.02
C PRO A 92 -3.06 -5.85 -12.64
N PRO A 93 -4.35 -5.46 -12.61
CA PRO A 93 -4.73 -4.14 -13.07
C PRO A 93 -3.90 -3.10 -12.32
N VAL A 94 -3.38 -2.10 -13.03
CA VAL A 94 -2.54 -1.04 -12.43
C VAL A 94 -3.25 -0.38 -11.24
N ALA A 95 -4.58 -0.38 -11.28
CA ALA A 95 -5.40 0.14 -10.22
C ALA A 95 -5.31 -0.61 -8.87
N GLU A 96 -4.85 -1.86 -8.88
CA GLU A 96 -4.70 -2.73 -7.70
C GLU A 96 -3.26 -2.79 -7.19
N LEU A 97 -2.32 -2.16 -7.89
CA LEU A 97 -0.94 -2.07 -7.44
C LEU A 97 -0.87 -1.13 -6.24
N ILE A 98 -0.04 -1.49 -5.25
CA ILE A 98 0.21 -0.71 -4.03
C ILE A 98 0.65 0.73 -4.37
N ASN A 99 1.35 0.88 -5.49
CA ASN A 99 1.77 2.13 -6.06
C ASN A 99 0.99 2.36 -7.37
N PRO A 100 -0.15 3.07 -7.35
CA PRO A 100 -0.92 3.38 -8.55
C PRO A 100 -0.10 4.16 -9.58
N ASP A 101 -0.61 4.10 -10.81
CA ASP A 101 0.01 4.78 -11.94
C ASP A 101 0.11 6.27 -11.74
N PHE A 102 1.07 6.85 -12.44
CA PHE A 102 1.32 8.27 -12.46
C PHE A 102 1.84 8.67 -13.83
N ASP A 103 1.55 9.92 -14.21
CA ASP A 103 1.92 10.43 -15.52
C ASP A 103 3.43 10.54 -15.66
N LEU A 104 3.91 10.24 -16.86
CA LEU A 104 5.27 10.61 -17.24
C LEU A 104 5.40 12.12 -17.24
N VAL A 105 6.55 12.58 -16.79
CA VAL A 105 6.87 14.01 -16.77
C VAL A 105 7.91 14.28 -17.86
N GLU A 106 7.61 15.21 -18.76
CA GLU A 106 8.47 15.59 -19.89
C GLU A 106 9.54 16.62 -19.53
N ASP A 107 9.47 17.21 -18.34
CA ASP A 107 10.46 18.19 -17.89
C ASP A 107 11.85 17.56 -17.62
N ASP A 108 12.82 18.43 -17.30
CA ASP A 108 14.18 18.04 -16.91
C ASP A 108 14.40 18.26 -15.41
N THR A 109 13.40 17.97 -14.60
CA THR A 109 13.56 17.95 -13.14
C THR A 109 14.42 16.74 -12.71
N PRO A 110 15.03 16.77 -11.50
CA PRO A 110 15.71 15.60 -10.96
C PRO A 110 14.81 14.35 -10.92
N TYR A 111 13.52 14.52 -10.63
CA TYR A 111 12.53 13.46 -10.67
C TYR A 111 12.33 12.88 -12.07
N ALA A 112 12.08 13.71 -13.09
CA ALA A 112 11.84 13.22 -14.44
C ALA A 112 13.08 12.48 -15.01
N ARG A 113 14.29 12.98 -14.74
CA ARG A 113 15.52 12.25 -15.07
C ARG A 113 15.61 10.90 -14.36
N ASN A 114 15.35 10.88 -13.06
CA ASN A 114 15.38 9.64 -12.28
C ASN A 114 14.34 8.63 -12.79
N LEU A 115 13.12 9.09 -13.10
CA LEU A 115 12.03 8.25 -13.63
C LEU A 115 12.42 7.55 -14.93
N ARG A 116 13.00 8.29 -15.88
CA ARG A 116 13.51 7.74 -17.15
C ARG A 116 14.63 6.73 -16.91
N GLN A 117 15.53 7.02 -15.96
CA GLN A 117 16.63 6.11 -15.61
C GLN A 117 16.11 4.80 -15.00
N VAL A 118 15.14 4.86 -14.07
CA VAL A 118 14.50 3.67 -13.50
C VAL A 118 13.85 2.82 -14.58
N ALA A 119 13.11 3.43 -15.51
CA ALA A 119 12.50 2.70 -16.63
C ALA A 119 13.57 2.00 -17.49
N ALA A 120 14.62 2.72 -17.89
CA ALA A 120 15.68 2.16 -18.73
C ALA A 120 16.40 0.99 -18.05
N GLU A 121 16.75 1.13 -16.76
CA GLU A 121 17.41 0.10 -15.97
C GLU A 121 16.53 -1.13 -15.74
N TYR A 122 15.24 -0.91 -15.45
CA TYR A 122 14.27 -1.98 -15.28
C TYR A 122 14.07 -2.80 -16.56
N LEU A 123 13.93 -2.13 -17.72
CA LEU A 123 13.66 -2.80 -19.00
C LEU A 123 14.77 -3.76 -19.43
N VAL A 124 16.01 -3.53 -19.00
CA VAL A 124 17.17 -4.39 -19.27
C VAL A 124 17.52 -5.31 -18.09
N GLY A 125 16.75 -5.28 -16.99
CA GLY A 125 16.99 -6.11 -15.82
C GLY A 125 18.27 -5.76 -15.06
N GLN A 126 18.69 -4.49 -15.08
CA GLN A 126 19.93 -4.03 -14.46
C GLN A 126 19.94 -4.35 -12.94
N GLU A 127 21.03 -4.92 -12.43
CA GLU A 127 21.14 -5.31 -11.01
C GLU A 127 21.71 -4.19 -10.14
N GLU A 128 22.73 -3.47 -10.62
CA GLU A 128 23.32 -2.30 -9.96
C GLU A 128 22.81 -1.01 -10.61
N LEU A 129 22.15 -0.16 -9.83
CA LEU A 129 21.37 0.96 -10.33
C LEU A 129 22.08 2.30 -10.14
N ARG A 130 21.98 3.18 -11.13
CA ARG A 130 22.34 4.61 -10.98
C ARG A 130 21.13 5.42 -10.55
N SER A 131 19.92 4.95 -10.85
CA SER A 131 18.69 5.55 -10.37
C SER A 131 18.56 5.46 -8.85
N ARG A 132 17.69 6.32 -8.32
CA ARG A 132 17.26 6.35 -6.93
C ARG A 132 15.82 5.84 -6.81
N PRO A 133 15.38 5.36 -5.65
CA PRO A 133 14.00 4.93 -5.44
C PRO A 133 12.99 6.02 -5.84
N LEU A 134 11.91 5.60 -6.50
CA LEU A 134 10.73 6.42 -6.78
C LEU A 134 9.72 6.36 -5.63
N PHE A 135 9.71 5.26 -4.87
CA PHE A 135 8.78 5.03 -3.78
C PHE A 135 9.55 4.83 -2.48
N VAL A 136 9.29 5.71 -1.52
CA VAL A 136 9.84 5.64 -0.17
C VAL A 136 8.71 5.24 0.76
N ASP A 137 8.72 4.00 1.23
CA ASP A 137 7.70 3.49 2.15
C ASP A 137 8.33 3.19 3.50
N THR A 138 7.69 3.59 4.58
CA THR A 138 8.31 3.46 5.90
C THR A 138 7.31 3.06 6.97
N GLN A 139 7.83 2.37 7.97
CA GLN A 139 7.15 2.04 9.19
C GLN A 139 7.70 2.90 10.34
N PRO A 140 7.36 4.20 10.41
CA PRO A 140 7.97 5.11 11.37
C PRO A 140 7.61 4.77 12.81
N VAL A 141 6.48 4.10 13.05
CA VAL A 141 5.97 3.73 14.36
C VAL A 141 5.52 2.26 14.33
N LEU A 142 6.07 1.42 15.22
CA LEU A 142 5.62 0.03 15.36
C LEU A 142 4.41 -0.11 16.29
N ARG A 143 4.29 0.74 17.31
CA ARG A 143 3.17 0.72 18.25
C ARG A 143 1.85 0.99 17.54
N CYS A 144 0.80 0.32 18.02
CA CYS A 144 -0.56 0.48 17.51
C CYS A 144 -1.54 0.60 18.66
N ASN A 145 -2.64 1.32 18.46
CA ASN A 145 -3.76 1.42 19.40
C ASN A 145 -4.83 0.33 19.18
N ALA A 146 -4.57 -0.64 18.31
CA ALA A 146 -5.48 -1.72 17.94
C ALA A 146 -4.90 -3.11 18.23
N ASP A 147 -5.78 -4.10 18.39
CA ASP A 147 -5.44 -5.53 18.45
C ASP A 147 -6.23 -6.30 17.36
N CYS A 148 -6.13 -5.87 16.11
CA CYS A 148 -6.92 -6.44 15.01
C CYS A 148 -6.64 -7.94 14.84
N VAL A 149 -7.70 -8.74 14.60
CA VAL A 149 -7.59 -10.20 14.51
C VAL A 149 -6.73 -10.69 13.35
N MET A 150 -6.65 -9.89 12.28
CA MET A 150 -5.86 -10.15 11.08
C MET A 150 -4.47 -9.49 11.11
N CYS A 151 -4.03 -8.92 12.25
CA CYS A 151 -2.73 -8.28 12.33
C CYS A 151 -1.62 -9.26 12.76
N GLY A 152 -0.53 -9.31 12.00
CA GLY A 152 0.67 -10.11 12.32
C GLY A 152 1.84 -9.31 12.90
N GLN A 153 1.69 -8.01 13.16
CA GLN A 153 2.79 -7.16 13.59
C GLN A 153 2.99 -7.16 15.13
N PRO A 154 4.24 -7.15 15.61
CA PRO A 154 4.54 -7.14 17.05
C PRO A 154 4.44 -5.73 17.67
N HIS A 155 3.22 -5.18 17.75
CA HIS A 155 2.94 -3.80 18.16
C HIS A 155 3.34 -3.42 19.60
N ARG A 156 3.84 -4.36 20.42
CA ARG A 156 4.23 -4.09 21.81
C ARG A 156 5.61 -3.43 21.93
N ALA A 157 6.46 -3.59 20.92
CA ALA A 157 7.80 -3.02 20.98
C ALA A 157 7.75 -1.48 20.75
N PRO A 158 8.47 -0.68 21.56
CA PRO A 158 8.44 0.78 21.49
C PRO A 158 9.35 1.32 20.37
N LEU A 159 9.38 0.64 19.22
CA LEU A 159 10.23 1.04 18.09
C LEU A 159 9.60 2.19 17.31
N GLU A 160 10.43 3.19 17.05
CA GLU A 160 10.07 4.39 16.30
C GLU A 160 11.32 4.92 15.57
N HIS A 161 11.15 5.41 14.34
CA HIS A 161 12.24 6.02 13.58
C HIS A 161 12.79 7.25 14.28
N SER A 162 14.11 7.38 14.38
CA SER A 162 14.74 8.57 14.95
C SER A 162 14.71 9.75 13.95
N ALA A 163 15.05 10.95 14.41
CA ALA A 163 15.13 12.11 13.51
C ALA A 163 16.18 11.89 12.41
N GLU A 164 17.27 11.20 12.75
CA GLU A 164 18.35 10.83 11.85
C GLU A 164 17.86 9.91 10.73
N ILE A 165 17.01 8.91 11.03
CA ILE A 165 16.41 8.05 9.99
C ILE A 165 15.52 8.87 9.07
N LEU A 166 14.66 9.73 9.63
CA LEU A 166 13.74 10.55 8.83
C LEU A 166 14.51 11.48 7.89
N GLN A 167 15.57 12.12 8.39
CA GLN A 167 16.46 12.96 7.58
C GLN A 167 17.23 12.16 6.52
N ALA A 168 17.71 10.97 6.87
CA ALA A 168 18.40 10.09 5.93
C ALA A 168 17.51 9.68 4.75
N LEU A 169 16.20 9.61 4.95
CA LEU A 169 15.24 9.31 3.88
C LEU A 169 14.84 10.55 3.07
N GLU A 170 14.80 11.72 3.69
CA GLU A 170 14.43 12.98 3.03
C GLU A 170 15.33 13.38 1.86
N VAL A 171 16.57 12.88 1.82
CA VAL A 171 17.49 13.06 0.68
C VAL A 171 16.90 12.52 -0.63
N LEU A 172 15.88 11.66 -0.56
CA LEU A 172 15.18 11.09 -1.71
C LEU A 172 14.06 12.00 -2.25
N ARG A 173 13.65 13.05 -1.53
CA ARG A 173 12.55 13.96 -1.95
C ARG A 173 12.68 14.46 -3.40
N PRO A 174 13.85 14.89 -3.89
CA PRO A 174 13.96 15.45 -5.24
C PRO A 174 13.73 14.43 -6.37
N THR A 175 13.87 13.13 -6.08
CA THR A 175 13.82 12.06 -7.08
C THR A 175 12.70 11.05 -6.85
N ALA A 176 12.08 11.04 -5.67
CA ALA A 176 10.99 10.17 -5.33
C ALA A 176 9.68 10.74 -5.87
N ASN A 177 8.85 9.88 -6.43
CA ASN A 177 7.46 10.21 -6.67
C ASN A 177 6.71 10.25 -5.33
N TRP A 178 6.98 9.31 -4.42
CA TRP A 178 6.09 9.02 -3.29
C TRP A 178 6.85 8.86 -1.98
N PHE A 179 6.28 9.44 -0.91
CA PHE A 179 6.57 9.09 0.47
C PHE A 179 5.31 8.52 1.11
N ARG A 180 5.40 7.28 1.59
CA ARG A 180 4.34 6.58 2.30
C ARG A 180 4.78 6.25 3.72
N TRP A 181 3.87 6.49 4.66
CA TRP A 181 4.05 6.14 6.06
C TRP A 181 2.93 5.21 6.51
N GLN A 182 3.30 4.06 7.05
CA GLN A 182 2.39 3.00 7.48
C GLN A 182 2.93 2.28 8.73
N GLY A 183 2.35 1.14 9.13
CA GLY A 183 2.92 0.30 10.19
C GLY A 183 1.95 -0.11 11.27
N GLY A 184 2.25 0.29 12.50
CA GLY A 184 1.28 0.26 13.59
C GLY A 184 0.22 1.33 13.38
N GLU A 185 0.09 2.28 14.30
CA GLU A 185 -0.72 3.48 14.08
C GLU A 185 0.17 4.71 14.17
N VAL A 186 0.41 5.34 13.02
CA VAL A 186 1.36 6.46 12.90
C VAL A 186 0.98 7.63 13.82
N PHE A 187 -0.32 7.85 14.06
CA PHE A 187 -0.81 8.95 14.89
C PHE A 187 -0.76 8.69 16.40
N VAL A 188 -0.27 7.52 16.83
CA VAL A 188 0.10 7.29 18.24
C VAL A 188 1.29 8.17 18.64
N SER A 189 2.22 8.44 17.71
CA SER A 189 3.37 9.31 17.99
C SER A 189 3.04 10.77 17.69
N LYS A 190 3.02 11.60 18.74
CA LYS A 190 2.93 13.06 18.61
C LYS A 190 4.13 13.63 17.85
N ARG A 191 5.32 13.07 18.08
CA ARG A 191 6.55 13.48 17.38
C ARG A 191 6.43 13.23 15.88
N PHE A 192 5.91 12.07 15.51
CA PHE A 192 5.72 11.73 14.10
C PHE A 192 4.59 12.54 13.45
N PHE A 193 3.53 12.88 14.18
CA PHE A 193 2.52 13.84 13.69
C PHE A 193 3.14 15.21 13.38
N SER A 194 3.98 15.76 14.29
CA SER A 194 4.67 17.03 14.04
C SER A 194 5.58 16.93 12.82
N TYR A 195 6.32 15.82 12.68
CA TYR A 195 7.13 15.56 11.50
C TYR A 195 6.30 15.58 10.21
N LEU A 196 5.17 14.89 10.18
CA LEU A 196 4.29 14.88 9.01
C LEU A 196 3.80 16.28 8.68
N ARG A 197 3.33 17.06 9.66
CA ARG A 197 2.85 18.43 9.45
C ARG A 197 3.95 19.34 8.89
N ASP A 198 5.16 19.21 9.41
CA ASP A 198 6.29 20.08 9.07
C ASP A 198 7.05 19.58 7.82
N PHE A 199 6.73 18.39 7.31
CA PHE A 199 7.28 17.84 6.07
C PHE A 199 6.91 18.72 4.88
N SER A 200 7.90 19.46 4.39
CA SER A 200 7.76 20.44 3.33
C SER A 200 8.49 19.98 2.07
N ALA A 201 7.89 20.17 0.90
CA ALA A 201 8.51 19.81 -0.38
C ALA A 201 8.09 20.78 -1.51
N PRO A 202 8.26 22.11 -1.32
CA PRO A 202 7.77 23.11 -2.26
C PRO A 202 8.44 22.98 -3.64
N ASP A 203 9.71 22.57 -3.66
CA ASP A 203 10.49 22.37 -4.88
C ASP A 203 10.24 20.99 -5.54
N CYS A 204 9.36 20.17 -4.96
CA CYS A 204 9.00 18.84 -5.45
C CYS A 204 7.48 18.73 -5.67
N PRO A 205 6.89 19.49 -6.61
CA PRO A 205 5.44 19.51 -6.83
C PRO A 205 4.88 18.17 -7.34
N HIS A 206 5.74 17.28 -7.83
CA HIS A 206 5.40 15.91 -8.25
C HIS A 206 5.22 14.95 -7.06
N LEU A 207 5.85 15.27 -5.92
CA LEU A 207 5.93 14.39 -4.77
C LEU A 207 4.52 14.13 -4.23
N ARG A 208 4.24 12.90 -3.82
CA ARG A 208 2.98 12.51 -3.19
C ARG A 208 3.25 12.02 -1.77
N ARG A 209 2.40 12.45 -0.84
CA ARG A 209 2.46 12.08 0.57
C ARG A 209 1.30 11.16 0.89
N TYR A 210 1.57 9.95 1.34
CA TYR A 210 0.56 8.93 1.66
C TYR A 210 0.68 8.50 3.12
N VAL A 211 -0.45 8.40 3.81
CA VAL A 211 -0.53 7.82 5.16
C VAL A 211 -1.52 6.67 5.16
N ILE A 212 -1.08 5.49 5.62
CA ILE A 212 -1.97 4.39 5.96
C ILE A 212 -2.28 4.47 7.46
N THR A 213 -3.56 4.56 7.81
CA THR A 213 -4.02 4.74 9.21
C THR A 213 -5.35 4.04 9.44
N ASN A 214 -5.67 3.73 10.70
CA ASN A 214 -7.01 3.32 11.11
C ASN A 214 -7.95 4.50 11.39
N GLY A 215 -7.44 5.74 11.39
CA GLY A 215 -8.23 6.97 11.52
C GLY A 215 -8.66 7.36 12.92
N THR A 216 -8.72 6.43 13.87
CA THR A 216 -9.35 6.68 15.19
C THR A 216 -8.67 7.76 16.03
N LEU A 217 -7.41 8.11 15.73
CA LEU A 217 -6.65 9.16 16.40
C LEU A 217 -6.62 10.50 15.64
N LEU A 218 -7.28 10.56 14.48
CA LEU A 218 -7.52 11.80 13.77
C LEU A 218 -8.77 12.50 14.31
N ASN A 219 -8.74 13.83 14.21
CA ASN A 219 -9.88 14.71 14.38
C ASN A 219 -9.84 15.75 13.25
N GLU A 220 -10.86 16.59 13.17
CA GLU A 220 -11.00 17.59 12.10
C GLU A 220 -9.76 18.49 11.99
N GLY A 221 -9.31 19.09 13.10
CA GLY A 221 -8.12 19.96 13.10
C GLY A 221 -6.83 19.26 12.64
N ARG A 222 -6.61 18.00 13.05
CA ARG A 222 -5.45 17.22 12.58
C ARG A 222 -5.54 16.89 11.10
N VAL A 223 -6.74 16.60 10.58
CA VAL A 223 -6.94 16.39 9.15
C VAL A 223 -6.62 17.69 8.41
N ASP A 224 -7.20 18.81 8.85
CA ASP A 224 -6.99 20.12 8.25
C ASP A 224 -5.51 20.49 8.16
N GLU A 225 -4.74 20.33 9.24
CA GLU A 225 -3.29 20.57 9.27
C GLU A 225 -2.53 19.75 8.21
N LEU A 226 -2.95 18.52 7.94
CA LEU A 226 -2.24 17.58 7.06
C LEU A 226 -2.66 17.67 5.59
N VAL A 227 -3.82 18.24 5.28
CA VAL A 227 -4.32 18.39 3.90
C VAL A 227 -4.06 19.78 3.31
N GLN A 228 -3.46 20.70 4.06
CA GLN A 228 -3.09 22.02 3.52
C GLN A 228 -1.95 21.93 2.49
N GLY A 229 -1.84 22.98 1.68
CA GLY A 229 -0.72 23.21 0.78
C GLY A 229 -0.80 22.50 -0.58
N ALA A 230 0.28 22.67 -1.35
CA ALA A 230 0.40 22.17 -2.72
C ALA A 230 0.57 20.63 -2.78
N VAL A 231 1.20 20.05 -1.75
CA VAL A 231 1.41 18.60 -1.62
C VAL A 231 0.69 18.08 -0.38
N PRO A 232 -0.65 17.94 -0.42
CA PRO A 232 -1.43 17.46 0.73
C PRO A 232 -1.14 15.99 1.03
N ILE A 233 -1.42 15.56 2.26
CA ILE A 233 -1.46 14.12 2.56
C ILE A 233 -2.71 13.48 1.94
N PHE A 234 -2.49 12.38 1.25
CA PHE A 234 -3.51 11.42 0.89
C PHE A 234 -3.60 10.32 1.95
N PHE A 235 -4.81 9.97 2.37
CA PHE A 235 -5.07 8.96 3.39
C PHE A 235 -5.57 7.66 2.75
N LEU A 236 -4.89 6.56 3.03
CA LEU A 236 -5.43 5.22 2.84
C LEU A 236 -6.02 4.77 4.19
N LEU A 237 -7.32 5.00 4.36
CA LEU A 237 -8.01 4.84 5.63
C LEU A 237 -8.55 3.42 5.79
N SER A 238 -8.07 2.70 6.79
CA SER A 238 -8.41 1.29 6.97
C SER A 238 -9.60 1.09 7.92
N ILE A 239 -10.74 0.74 7.34
CA ILE A 239 -11.98 0.39 8.05
C ILE A 239 -12.46 -0.93 7.46
N ASP A 240 -12.48 -2.00 8.26
CA ASP A 240 -12.96 -3.30 7.81
C ASP A 240 -14.24 -3.64 8.58
N GLY A 241 -15.26 -4.12 7.87
CA GLY A 241 -16.60 -4.23 8.40
C GLY A 241 -17.35 -2.90 8.29
N VAL A 242 -18.44 -2.93 7.54
CA VAL A 242 -19.38 -1.82 7.44
C VAL A 242 -20.22 -1.74 8.71
N ARG A 243 -20.64 -2.89 9.22
CA ARG A 243 -21.51 -2.96 10.40
C ARG A 243 -20.66 -2.85 11.67
N ARG A 244 -21.23 -2.20 12.70
CA ARG A 244 -20.53 -1.94 13.97
C ARG A 244 -20.07 -3.23 14.63
N GLU A 245 -20.91 -4.25 14.61
CA GLU A 245 -20.66 -5.54 15.24
C GLU A 245 -19.47 -6.24 14.57
N THR A 246 -19.47 -6.27 13.23
CA THR A 246 -18.39 -6.83 12.41
C THR A 246 -17.08 -6.08 12.66
N TYR A 247 -17.10 -4.75 12.58
CA TYR A 247 -15.94 -3.91 12.85
C TYR A 247 -15.38 -4.16 14.26
N ALA A 248 -16.21 -4.13 15.29
CA ALA A 248 -15.78 -4.32 16.68
C ALA A 248 -15.18 -5.71 16.95
N ALA A 249 -15.70 -6.74 16.27
CA ALA A 249 -15.19 -8.11 16.40
C ALA A 249 -13.76 -8.26 15.85
N ILE A 250 -13.44 -7.54 14.77
CA ILE A 250 -12.21 -7.75 13.98
C ILE A 250 -11.16 -6.66 14.20
N ARG A 251 -11.58 -5.40 14.38
CA ARG A 251 -10.73 -4.20 14.63
C ARG A 251 -10.75 -3.85 16.12
N ARG A 252 -10.37 -4.81 16.97
CA ARG A 252 -10.48 -4.71 18.43
C ARG A 252 -9.72 -3.50 18.99
N LYS A 253 -10.28 -2.90 20.04
CA LYS A 253 -9.83 -1.66 20.72
C LYS A 253 -9.98 -0.36 19.91
N LEU A 254 -10.45 -0.44 18.67
CA LEU A 254 -10.74 0.75 17.87
C LEU A 254 -12.19 1.17 18.05
N ASP A 255 -12.39 2.49 18.07
CA ASP A 255 -13.71 3.10 18.14
C ASP A 255 -14.32 3.23 16.74
N TYR A 256 -15.46 2.58 16.53
CA TYR A 256 -16.17 2.58 15.25
C TYR A 256 -16.61 3.99 14.84
N ASP A 257 -17.21 4.75 15.75
CA ASP A 257 -17.77 6.06 15.44
C ASP A 257 -16.68 7.06 15.07
N ARG A 258 -15.52 6.98 15.74
CA ARG A 258 -14.37 7.82 15.40
C ARG A 258 -13.81 7.50 14.03
N ALA A 259 -13.62 6.21 13.69
CA ALA A 259 -13.12 5.83 12.37
C ALA A 259 -14.05 6.31 11.25
N TRP A 260 -15.36 6.12 11.41
CA TRP A 260 -16.37 6.57 10.45
C TRP A 260 -16.52 8.09 10.38
N ALA A 261 -16.41 8.80 11.51
CA ALA A 261 -16.38 10.26 11.54
C ALA A 261 -15.17 10.79 10.75
N THR A 262 -13.99 10.18 10.91
CA THR A 262 -12.80 10.53 10.14
C THR A 262 -13.00 10.30 8.63
N LEU A 263 -13.58 9.16 8.22
CA LEU A 263 -13.86 8.89 6.80
C LEU A 263 -14.81 9.93 6.21
N LYS A 264 -15.92 10.22 6.91
CA LYS A 264 -16.94 11.18 6.46
C LYS A 264 -16.38 12.60 6.38
N TYR A 265 -15.54 12.99 7.34
CA TYR A 265 -14.88 14.29 7.33
C TYR A 265 -13.86 14.40 6.20
N LEU A 266 -13.00 13.39 6.00
CA LEU A 266 -12.09 13.38 4.85
C LEU A 266 -12.84 13.44 3.52
N ALA A 267 -14.00 12.77 3.41
CA ALA A 267 -14.85 12.85 2.23
C ALA A 267 -15.41 14.28 2.00
N SER A 268 -15.83 14.98 3.07
CA SER A 268 -16.31 16.37 2.95
C SER A 268 -15.18 17.32 2.54
N VAL A 269 -13.99 17.17 3.12
CA VAL A 269 -12.80 17.95 2.81
C VAL A 269 -12.33 17.71 1.36
N GLN A 270 -12.32 16.45 0.91
CA GLN A 270 -12.06 16.06 -0.48
C GLN A 270 -13.01 16.78 -1.45
N ARG A 271 -14.31 16.79 -1.15
CA ARG A 271 -15.31 17.52 -1.97
C ARG A 271 -15.09 19.03 -1.94
N HIS A 272 -14.80 19.60 -0.77
CA HIS A 272 -14.55 21.03 -0.61
C HIS A 272 -13.38 21.52 -1.49
N TYR A 273 -12.27 20.78 -1.49
CA TYR A 273 -11.09 21.13 -2.29
C TYR A 273 -11.15 20.64 -3.73
N GLY A 274 -12.12 19.80 -4.10
CA GLY A 274 -12.22 19.21 -5.44
C GLY A 274 -11.03 18.32 -5.81
N ARG A 275 -10.37 17.68 -4.83
CA ARG A 275 -9.20 16.82 -5.05
C ARG A 275 -9.25 15.56 -4.21
N ARG A 276 -8.66 14.47 -4.71
CA ARG A 276 -8.60 13.19 -4.00
C ARG A 276 -7.69 13.29 -2.77
N LEU A 277 -8.24 13.02 -1.59
CA LEU A 277 -7.54 13.05 -0.30
C LEU A 277 -7.70 11.74 0.47
N VAL A 278 -8.65 10.89 0.12
CA VAL A 278 -8.89 9.64 0.84
C VAL A 278 -9.27 8.50 -0.11
N CYS A 279 -8.76 7.31 0.20
CA CYS A 279 -9.29 6.04 -0.27
C CYS A 279 -9.58 5.17 0.96
N TRP A 280 -10.77 4.57 0.97
CA TRP A 280 -11.16 3.60 1.97
C TRP A 280 -10.51 2.25 1.64
N ASN A 281 -9.68 1.75 2.53
CA ASN A 281 -9.08 0.43 2.47
C ASN A 281 -9.88 -0.57 3.30
N TYR A 282 -10.28 -1.68 2.67
CA TYR A 282 -11.18 -2.68 3.24
C TYR A 282 -10.59 -4.08 3.05
N VAL A 283 -10.28 -4.77 4.15
CA VAL A 283 -9.78 -6.15 4.12
C VAL A 283 -10.94 -7.12 3.95
N VAL A 284 -10.92 -7.86 2.84
CA VAL A 284 -11.85 -8.94 2.55
C VAL A 284 -11.34 -10.24 3.18
N MET A 285 -12.15 -10.79 4.07
CA MET A 285 -11.98 -12.06 4.76
C MET A 285 -13.35 -12.65 5.06
N ARG A 286 -13.42 -13.83 5.68
CA ARG A 286 -14.69 -14.51 5.95
C ARG A 286 -15.72 -13.58 6.59
N SER A 287 -15.35 -12.90 7.67
CA SER A 287 -16.28 -12.06 8.44
C SER A 287 -16.65 -10.74 7.79
N THR A 288 -16.03 -10.36 6.67
CA THR A 288 -16.27 -9.08 5.99
C THR A 288 -16.77 -9.25 4.55
N LEU A 289 -16.83 -10.48 4.06
CA LEU A 289 -17.13 -10.77 2.66
C LEU A 289 -18.58 -10.41 2.27
N ASP A 290 -19.54 -10.65 3.16
CA ASP A 290 -20.96 -10.37 2.94
C ASP A 290 -21.30 -8.87 2.97
N GLU A 291 -20.40 -8.06 3.51
CA GLU A 291 -20.54 -6.61 3.64
C GLU A 291 -19.87 -5.83 2.48
N VAL A 292 -19.17 -6.50 1.57
CA VAL A 292 -18.48 -5.84 0.44
C VAL A 292 -19.45 -5.08 -0.45
N ALA A 293 -20.66 -5.62 -0.68
CA ALA A 293 -21.68 -4.96 -1.48
C ALA A 293 -22.12 -3.62 -0.86
N GLU A 294 -22.32 -3.61 0.46
CA GLU A 294 -22.68 -2.44 1.26
C GLU A 294 -21.54 -1.41 1.28
N ALA A 295 -20.28 -1.89 1.37
CA ALA A 295 -19.11 -1.03 1.32
C ALA A 295 -18.99 -0.28 -0.02
N ILE A 296 -19.29 -0.95 -1.15
CA ILE A 296 -19.28 -0.32 -2.48
C ILE A 296 -20.34 0.80 -2.54
N ASP A 297 -21.56 0.53 -2.09
CA ASP A 297 -22.66 1.50 -2.13
C ASP A 297 -22.33 2.75 -1.29
N ILE A 298 -21.80 2.56 -0.08
CA ILE A 298 -21.41 3.67 0.81
C ILE A 298 -20.23 4.45 0.24
N ALA A 299 -19.23 3.77 -0.31
CA ALA A 299 -18.10 4.43 -0.96
C ALA A 299 -18.58 5.35 -2.10
N ASP A 300 -19.53 4.87 -2.90
CA ASP A 300 -20.14 5.65 -3.99
C ASP A 300 -20.96 6.84 -3.49
N GLU A 301 -21.75 6.66 -2.42
CA GLU A 301 -22.50 7.74 -1.78
C GLU A 301 -21.58 8.84 -1.24
N LEU A 302 -20.49 8.45 -0.58
CA LEU A 302 -19.52 9.39 -0.02
C LEU A 302 -18.64 10.05 -1.08
N GLY A 303 -18.57 9.47 -2.29
CA GLY A 303 -17.63 9.89 -3.33
C GLY A 303 -16.18 9.59 -2.96
N VAL A 304 -15.94 8.46 -2.29
CA VAL A 304 -14.60 8.00 -1.85
C VAL A 304 -14.27 6.69 -2.56
N ASP A 305 -13.05 6.59 -3.08
CA ASP A 305 -12.62 5.35 -3.73
C ASP A 305 -12.42 4.23 -2.71
N LEU A 306 -12.72 2.99 -3.13
CA LEU A 306 -12.66 1.81 -2.29
C LEU A 306 -11.57 0.85 -2.79
N ASN A 307 -10.65 0.46 -1.91
CA ASN A 307 -9.66 -0.57 -2.15
C ASN A 307 -10.00 -1.84 -1.37
N LEU A 308 -10.29 -2.92 -2.09
CA LEU A 308 -10.55 -4.23 -1.53
C LEU A 308 -9.23 -5.04 -1.45
N ALA A 309 -8.71 -5.21 -0.24
CA ALA A 309 -7.48 -5.97 0.00
C ALA A 309 -7.80 -7.39 0.47
N PRO A 310 -7.19 -8.45 -0.10
CA PRO A 310 -7.33 -9.79 0.47
C PRO A 310 -6.61 -9.86 1.82
N ILE A 311 -7.19 -10.57 2.80
CA ILE A 311 -6.45 -10.97 4.00
C ILE A 311 -5.19 -11.77 3.61
N GLN A 312 -4.07 -11.45 4.26
CA GLN A 312 -2.76 -12.07 4.03
C GLN A 312 -2.33 -12.81 5.28
N GLY A 313 -1.71 -13.98 5.15
CA GLY A 313 -1.23 -14.80 6.28
C GLY A 313 -2.16 -15.96 6.63
N GLU A 314 -1.70 -16.83 7.52
CA GLU A 314 -2.41 -18.05 7.90
C GLU A 314 -3.44 -17.77 8.99
N TYR A 315 -4.69 -17.57 8.58
CA TYR A 315 -5.83 -17.38 9.47
C TYR A 315 -6.89 -18.45 9.19
N PRO A 316 -6.84 -19.64 9.84
CA PRO A 316 -7.66 -20.79 9.50
C PRO A 316 -9.17 -20.56 9.56
N THR A 317 -9.60 -19.55 10.30
CA THR A 317 -11.01 -19.18 10.44
C THR A 317 -11.39 -17.97 9.59
N GLU A 318 -10.47 -17.16 9.09
CA GLU A 318 -10.81 -15.91 8.38
C GLU A 318 -10.33 -15.90 6.92
N ASN A 319 -9.25 -16.60 6.59
CA ASN A 319 -8.64 -16.54 5.28
C ASN A 319 -9.36 -17.44 4.26
N ILE A 320 -10.41 -16.89 3.66
CA ILE A 320 -11.17 -17.49 2.55
C ILE A 320 -10.31 -17.82 1.32
N PHE A 321 -9.14 -17.20 1.16
CA PHE A 321 -8.25 -17.47 0.03
C PHE A 321 -7.34 -18.67 0.29
N LEU A 322 -7.05 -19.02 1.54
CA LEU A 322 -6.33 -20.26 1.89
C LEU A 322 -7.29 -21.40 2.22
N HIS A 323 -8.51 -21.08 2.66
CA HIS A 323 -9.55 -22.03 3.03
C HIS A 323 -10.87 -21.68 2.33
N PRO A 324 -11.02 -21.98 1.03
CA PRO A 324 -12.19 -21.57 0.23
C PRO A 324 -13.54 -22.05 0.78
N GLY A 325 -13.57 -23.16 1.54
CA GLY A 325 -14.78 -23.65 2.20
C GLY A 325 -15.40 -22.66 3.20
N LEU A 326 -14.65 -21.66 3.68
CA LEU A 326 -15.15 -20.61 4.56
C LEU A 326 -16.05 -19.59 3.85
N ALA A 327 -15.97 -19.49 2.52
CA ALA A 327 -16.68 -18.47 1.75
C ALA A 327 -18.16 -18.80 1.48
N GLY A 328 -18.60 -20.03 1.84
CA GLY A 328 -19.96 -20.50 1.63
C GLY A 328 -20.24 -21.04 0.22
N PRO A 329 -21.38 -21.74 0.03
CA PRO A 329 -21.72 -22.40 -1.23
C PRO A 329 -22.04 -21.43 -2.37
N ASP A 330 -22.52 -20.22 -2.06
CA ASP A 330 -23.02 -19.25 -3.06
C ASP A 330 -21.95 -18.25 -3.55
N LEU A 331 -20.67 -18.54 -3.31
CA LEU A 331 -19.56 -17.63 -3.60
C LEU A 331 -19.55 -17.14 -5.05
N SER A 332 -19.77 -18.04 -6.02
CA SER A 332 -19.75 -17.68 -7.45
C SER A 332 -20.83 -16.66 -7.80
N GLU A 333 -22.04 -16.87 -7.29
CA GLU A 333 -23.16 -15.94 -7.53
C GLU A 333 -22.91 -14.60 -6.85
N MET A 334 -22.42 -14.60 -5.60
CA MET A 334 -22.03 -13.39 -4.89
C MET A 334 -20.97 -12.59 -5.67
N LEU A 335 -19.93 -13.24 -6.20
CA LEU A 335 -18.89 -12.57 -6.99
C LEU A 335 -19.46 -11.96 -8.29
N GLN A 336 -20.43 -12.61 -8.94
CA GLN A 336 -21.08 -12.02 -10.12
C GLN A 336 -21.89 -10.77 -9.76
N ARG A 337 -22.64 -10.80 -8.65
CA ARG A 337 -23.38 -9.62 -8.16
C ARG A 337 -22.44 -8.48 -7.78
N LEU A 338 -21.33 -8.79 -7.11
CA LEU A 338 -20.30 -7.81 -6.77
C LEU A 338 -19.62 -7.22 -8.01
N GLU A 339 -19.34 -8.03 -9.03
CA GLU A 339 -18.78 -7.53 -10.29
C GLU A 339 -19.71 -6.51 -10.97
N ALA A 340 -21.02 -6.79 -11.00
CA ALA A 340 -22.00 -5.86 -11.55
C ALA A 340 -22.00 -4.53 -10.77
N ARG A 341 -21.95 -4.58 -9.44
CA ARG A 341 -21.86 -3.38 -8.59
C ARG A 341 -20.57 -2.59 -8.82
N VAL A 342 -19.43 -3.27 -8.89
CA VAL A 342 -18.12 -2.63 -9.19
C VAL A 342 -18.16 -1.89 -10.53
N ARG A 343 -18.81 -2.45 -11.56
CA ARG A 343 -18.93 -1.81 -12.88
C ARG A 343 -19.89 -0.62 -12.90
N GLN A 344 -20.85 -0.58 -11.96
CA GLN A 344 -21.87 0.47 -11.87
C GLN A 344 -21.45 1.64 -10.95
N ALA A 345 -20.48 1.42 -10.06
CA ALA A 345 -19.97 2.45 -9.16
C ALA A 345 -19.35 3.62 -9.94
N ARG A 346 -19.62 4.85 -9.47
CA ARG A 346 -19.04 6.10 -9.99
C ARG A 346 -17.65 6.35 -9.40
N VAL A 347 -17.42 5.88 -8.18
CA VAL A 347 -16.09 5.86 -7.55
C VAL A 347 -15.26 4.69 -8.06
N ARG A 348 -13.93 4.78 -7.93
CA ARG A 348 -13.05 3.67 -8.28
C ARG A 348 -13.11 2.60 -7.19
N VAL A 349 -13.43 1.37 -7.59
CA VAL A 349 -13.28 0.17 -6.74
C VAL A 349 -12.11 -0.67 -7.25
N SER A 350 -11.02 -0.76 -6.47
CA SER A 350 -9.83 -1.55 -6.80
C SER A 350 -9.75 -2.84 -5.98
N GLY A 351 -8.96 -3.80 -6.47
CA GLY A 351 -8.60 -5.03 -5.77
C GLY A 351 -9.53 -6.22 -6.09
N PHE A 352 -10.74 -5.95 -6.59
CA PHE A 352 -11.73 -6.98 -6.87
C PHE A 352 -11.27 -8.05 -7.87
N ALA A 353 -10.54 -7.68 -8.93
CA ALA A 353 -10.03 -8.66 -9.89
C ALA A 353 -8.98 -9.57 -9.24
N GLY A 354 -8.13 -9.00 -8.38
CA GLY A 354 -7.18 -9.73 -7.57
C GLY A 354 -7.82 -10.68 -6.54
N LEU A 355 -8.98 -10.33 -5.99
CA LEU A 355 -9.76 -11.23 -5.11
C LEU A 355 -10.29 -12.43 -5.90
N ARG A 356 -10.94 -12.17 -7.03
CA ARG A 356 -11.48 -13.22 -7.91
C ARG A 356 -10.39 -14.19 -8.36
N PHE A 357 -9.25 -13.64 -8.80
CA PHE A 357 -8.12 -14.45 -9.24
C PHE A 357 -7.63 -15.41 -8.14
N ARG A 358 -7.50 -14.94 -6.90
CA ARG A 358 -7.05 -15.78 -5.78
C ARG A 358 -8.05 -16.88 -5.44
N LEU A 359 -9.34 -16.58 -5.52
CA LEU A 359 -10.41 -17.55 -5.26
C LEU A 359 -10.48 -18.61 -6.36
N SER A 360 -10.30 -18.24 -7.64
CA SER A 360 -10.32 -19.20 -8.75
C SER A 360 -9.05 -20.04 -8.84
N ALA A 361 -7.86 -19.43 -8.75
CA ALA A 361 -6.58 -20.13 -8.95
C ALA A 361 -6.26 -21.18 -7.87
N ARG A 362 -6.99 -21.17 -6.76
CA ARG A 362 -6.80 -22.11 -5.64
C ARG A 362 -7.89 -23.17 -5.54
N GLN A 363 -8.92 -23.09 -6.38
CA GLN A 363 -9.90 -24.17 -6.54
C GLN A 363 -9.31 -25.32 -7.36
N ASP A 364 -8.30 -25.06 -8.21
CA ASP A 364 -7.62 -26.08 -9.03
C ASP A 364 -6.54 -26.88 -8.28
N VAL A 365 -6.35 -26.66 -6.98
CA VAL A 365 -5.33 -27.33 -6.13
C VAL A 365 -5.98 -28.17 -5.02
N GLY A 366 -7.30 -28.41 -5.12
CA GLY A 366 -8.11 -29.16 -4.15
C GLY A 366 -8.37 -30.60 -4.56
#